data_AF-A0A392QBX2-F1
#
_entry.id   AF-A0A392QBX2-F1
#
_cell.length_a   1.000
_cell.length_b   1.000
_cell.length_c   1.000
_cell.angle_alpha   90.00
_cell.angle_beta   90.00
_cell.angle_gamma   90.00
#
_symmetry.space_group_name_H-M   'P 1'
#
loop_
_entity.id
_entity.type
_entity.pdbx_description
1 polymer ?
#
loop_
_entity_poly.entity_id
_entity_poly.type
_entity_poly.pdbx_seq_one_letter_code
_entity_poly.pdbx_strand_id
1 'polypeptide(L)' 'PILCGRGDKKTKKGKRFKGSYGKSRPKRDQMIERMKDKVEVPRSTPWPLPFKLI' A
#
# COMPACT_ATOMS: atom_id res chain seq x y z
N PRO A 1 14.96 -21.87 -5.54
CA PRO A 1 15.56 -21.02 -4.48
C PRO A 1 14.49 -20.12 -3.83
N ILE A 2 14.27 -20.28 -2.52
CA ILE A 2 13.42 -19.36 -1.75
C ILE A 2 14.21 -18.06 -1.61
N LEU A 3 13.94 -17.09 -2.49
CA LEU A 3 14.48 -15.75 -2.32
C LEU A 3 13.80 -15.17 -1.09
N CYS A 4 14.51 -15.09 0.04
CA CYS A 4 13.99 -14.50 1.27
C CYS A 4 14.58 -13.08 1.49
N GLY A 5 13.77 -12.16 2.01
CA GLY A 5 14.23 -10.83 2.39
C GLY A 5 14.36 -9.84 1.23
N ARG A 6 15.60 -9.45 0.87
CA ARG A 6 15.87 -8.40 -0.14
C ARG A 6 15.77 -8.91 -1.58
N GLY A 7 16.00 -10.21 -1.81
CA GLY A 7 15.90 -10.83 -3.14
C GLY A 7 14.47 -11.05 -3.62
N ASP A 8 13.49 -11.09 -2.70
CA ASP A 8 12.10 -11.34 -3.06
C ASP A 8 11.39 -10.08 -3.54
N LYS A 9 11.21 -9.97 -4.86
CA LYS A 9 10.51 -8.86 -5.52
C LYS A 9 9.02 -8.81 -5.18
N LYS A 10 8.43 -9.83 -4.55
CA LYS A 10 7.03 -9.83 -4.12
C LYS A 10 6.84 -9.19 -2.75
N THR A 11 7.86 -9.18 -1.88
CA THR A 11 7.76 -8.60 -0.53
C THR A 11 7.99 -7.09 -0.51
N LYS A 12 7.49 -6.42 0.54
CA LYS A 12 7.77 -4.98 0.77
C LYS A 12 9.27 -4.70 0.89
N LYS A 13 10.04 -5.61 1.50
CA LYS A 13 11.50 -5.48 1.68
C LYS A 13 12.25 -5.58 0.35
N GLY A 14 11.95 -6.56 -0.50
CA GLY A 14 12.62 -6.68 -1.79
C GLY A 14 12.17 -5.62 -2.81
N LYS A 15 10.91 -5.17 -2.76
CA LYS A 15 10.47 -3.99 -3.53
C LYS A 15 11.23 -2.72 -3.13
N ARG A 16 11.45 -2.50 -1.82
CA ARG A 16 12.25 -1.37 -1.30
C ARG A 16 13.70 -1.47 -1.76
N PHE A 17 14.31 -2.65 -1.66
CA PHE A 17 15.70 -2.86 -2.09
C PHE A 17 15.87 -2.62 -3.60
N LYS A 18 14.93 -3.10 -4.43
CA LYS A 18 14.93 -2.84 -5.88
C LYS A 18 14.57 -1.38 -6.23
N GLY A 19 14.00 -0.60 -5.32
CA GLY A 19 13.48 0.74 -5.61
C GLY A 19 12.18 0.77 -6.43
N SER A 20 11.52 -0.39 -6.60
CA SER A 20 10.29 -0.48 -7.40
C SER A 20 9.02 -0.39 -6.54
N TYR A 21 7.93 0.04 -7.15
CA TYR A 21 6.59 0.02 -6.54
C TYR A 21 5.83 -1.24 -6.98
N GLY A 22 4.72 -1.55 -6.29
CA GLY A 22 3.84 -2.64 -6.65
C GLY A 22 2.89 -3.01 -5.52
N LYS A 23 2.22 -4.16 -5.63
CA LYS A 23 1.18 -4.58 -4.68
C LYS A 23 1.62 -4.49 -3.21
N SER A 24 2.81 -5.00 -2.86
CA SER A 24 3.32 -4.97 -1.48
C SER A 24 3.94 -3.63 -1.03
N ARG A 25 4.20 -2.71 -1.97
CA ARG A 25 4.73 -1.36 -1.71
C ARG A 25 4.04 -0.34 -2.64
N PRO A 26 2.80 0.07 -2.33
CA PRO A 26 2.06 1.04 -3.12
C PRO A 26 2.61 2.47 -2.92
N LYS A 27 2.28 3.37 -3.86
CA LYS A 27 2.40 4.82 -3.69
C LYS A 27 1.23 5.34 -2.85
N ARG A 28 1.29 6.59 -2.37
CA ARG A 28 0.27 7.19 -1.49
C ARG A 28 -1.14 7.10 -2.08
N ASP A 29 -1.30 7.42 -3.35
CA ASP A 29 -2.63 7.43 -4.01
C ASP A 29 -3.24 6.03 -4.08
N GLN A 30 -2.44 5.04 -4.47
CA GLN A 30 -2.85 3.62 -4.50
C GLN A 30 -3.07 3.02 -3.09
N MET A 31 -2.52 3.65 -2.05
CA MET A 31 -2.78 3.25 -0.67
C MET A 31 -4.14 3.77 -0.19
N ILE A 32 -4.49 5.00 -0.57
CA ILE A 32 -5.79 5.60 -0.28
C ILE A 32 -6.90 4.79 -0.95
N GLU A 33 -6.76 4.45 -2.24
CA GLU A 33 -7.72 3.62 -2.98
C GLU A 33 -8.01 2.29 -2.26
N ARG A 34 -6.97 1.58 -1.83
CA ARG A 34 -7.14 0.30 -1.11
C ARG A 34 -7.72 0.45 0.28
N MET A 35 -7.54 1.60 0.93
CA MET A 35 -8.23 1.90 2.17
C MET A 35 -9.73 2.09 1.92
N LYS A 36 -10.13 2.71 0.79
CA LYS A 36 -11.56 2.83 0.43
C LYS A 36 -12.25 1.48 0.22
N ASP A 37 -11.51 0.49 -0.29
CA ASP A 37 -12.06 -0.86 -0.51
C ASP A 37 -12.13 -1.69 0.79
N LYS A 38 -11.26 -1.40 1.76
CA LYS A 38 -11.15 -2.16 3.02
C LYS A 38 -11.98 -1.58 4.15
N VAL A 39 -12.02 -0.26 4.23
CA VAL A 39 -12.90 0.46 5.12
C VAL A 39 -14.12 0.73 4.26
N GLU A 40 -15.28 0.19 4.60
CA GLU A 40 -16.54 0.48 3.91
C GLU A 40 -16.95 1.94 4.15
N VAL A 41 -16.17 2.88 3.61
CA VAL A 41 -16.41 4.30 3.81
C VAL A 41 -17.57 4.70 2.90
N PRO A 42 -18.67 5.26 3.43
CA PRO A 42 -19.76 5.77 2.61
C PRO A 42 -19.21 6.76 1.57
N ARG A 43 -19.69 6.69 0.32
CA ARG A 43 -19.20 7.55 -0.77
C ARG A 43 -19.35 9.06 -0.50
N SER A 44 -20.15 9.43 0.50
CA SER A 44 -20.36 10.79 0.99
C SER A 44 -19.23 11.32 1.87
N THR A 45 -18.24 10.50 2.26
CA THR A 45 -17.13 11.00 3.09
C THR A 45 -16.20 11.89 2.26
N PRO A 46 -16.00 13.16 2.67
CA PRO A 46 -15.08 14.06 1.99
C PRO A 46 -13.64 13.57 2.16
N TRP A 47 -12.93 13.46 1.03
CA TRP A 47 -11.48 13.18 1.01
C TRP A 47 -10.72 14.51 1.13
N PRO A 48 -9.61 14.60 1.88
CA PRO A 48 -9.01 13.55 2.72
C PRO A 48 -9.80 13.34 4.02
N LEU A 49 -9.84 12.10 4.50
CA LEU A 49 -10.52 11.77 5.76
C LEU A 49 -10.02 12.69 6.89
N PRO A 50 -10.92 13.30 7.68
CA PRO A 50 -10.58 14.34 8.64
C PRO A 50 -9.75 13.84 9.84
N PHE A 51 -9.59 12.52 9.99
CA PHE A 51 -8.71 11.93 10.98
C PHE A 51 -7.56 11.15 10.32
N LYS A 52 -6.37 11.36 10.87
CA LYS A 52 -5.19 10.58 10.57
C LYS A 52 -5.46 9.16 11.09
N LEU A 53 -5.77 8.23 10.19
CA LEU A 53 -5.89 6.80 10.51
C LEU A 53 -4.59 6.36 11.22
N ILE A 54 -4.65 6.22 12.55
CA ILE A 54 -3.60 5.62 13.38
C ILE A 54 -3.52 4.13 13.08
#